data_AF-A0A417J5N5-F1
#
_entry.id   AF-A0A417J5N5-F1
#
_cell.length_a   1.000
_cell.length_b   1.000
_cell.length_c   1.000
_cell.angle_alpha   90.00
_cell.angle_beta   90.00
_cell.angle_gamma   90.00
#
_symmetry.space_group_name_H-M   'P 1'
#
loop_
_entity.id
_entity.type
_entity.pdbx_description
1 polymer ?
#
loop_
_entity_poly.entity_id
_entity_poly.type
_entity_poly.pdbx_seq_one_letter_code
_entity_poly.pdbx_strand_id
1 'polypeptide(L)'
;MTCREAERLVTPYIQDKLSGDELEAFLEHLEHCRNCQEELEIYFMVDVGLKQLDTGSGTFDIMGALQKRIAESYARVRRMWRFRKMEYAVNTLGVMAVLVTVMLQVRIWLAP
;
A
#
# COMPACT_ATOMS: atom_id res chain seq x y z
N MET A 1 1.43 -13.99 -3.21
CA MET A 1 2.91 -14.12 -3.25
C MET A 1 3.36 -15.34 -2.46
N THR A 2 4.63 -15.74 -2.61
CA THR A 2 5.27 -16.79 -1.81
C THR A 2 5.99 -16.20 -0.58
N CYS A 3 6.26 -17.01 0.45
CA CYS A 3 6.96 -16.56 1.68
C CYS A 3 8.33 -15.94 1.37
N ARG A 4 9.09 -16.55 0.45
CA ARG A 4 10.41 -16.08 0.02
C ARG A 4 10.36 -14.73 -0.69
N GLU A 5 9.27 -14.44 -1.41
CA GLU A 5 9.05 -13.11 -1.99
C GLU A 5 8.69 -12.11 -0.89
N ALA A 6 7.83 -12.49 0.05
CA ALA A 6 7.47 -11.66 1.19
C ALA A 6 8.71 -11.23 1.99
N GLU A 7 9.61 -12.16 2.32
CA GLU A 7 10.88 -11.88 3.02
C GLU A 7 11.73 -10.81 2.31
N ARG A 8 11.84 -10.87 0.98
CA ARG A 8 12.61 -9.89 0.20
C ARG A 8 11.95 -8.50 0.19
N LEU A 9 10.64 -8.45 0.40
CA LEU A 9 9.86 -7.22 0.45
C LEU A 9 9.83 -6.59 1.85
N VAL A 10 10.35 -7.26 2.89
CA VAL A 10 10.43 -6.74 4.27
C VAL A 10 11.26 -5.45 4.36
N THR A 11 12.49 -5.46 3.82
CA THR A 11 13.36 -4.27 3.84
C THR A 11 12.76 -3.07 3.09
N PRO A 12 12.27 -3.20 1.84
CA PRO A 12 11.63 -2.09 1.15
C PRO A 12 10.29 -1.67 1.80
N TYR A 13 9.57 -2.58 2.47
CA TYR A 13 8.40 -2.24 3.29
C TYR A 13 8.75 -1.29 4.44
N ILE A 14 9.77 -1.62 5.23
CA ILE A 14 10.24 -0.77 6.34
C ILE A 14 10.70 0.61 5.84
N GLN A 15 11.22 0.67 4.61
CA GLN A 15 11.67 1.91 3.97
C GLN A 15 10.58 2.68 3.21
N ASP A 16 9.31 2.26 3.26
CA ASP A 16 8.19 2.86 2.50
C ASP A 16 8.46 2.92 0.97
N LYS A 17 9.19 1.93 0.41
CA LYS A 17 9.59 1.88 -1.01
C LYS A 17 8.78 0.90 -1.87
N LEU A 18 7.77 0.25 -1.31
CA LEU A 18 6.94 -0.69 -2.07
C LEU A 18 5.95 0.03 -2.98
N SER A 19 5.76 -0.51 -4.18
CA SER A 19 4.67 -0.08 -5.05
C SER A 19 3.31 -0.54 -4.49
N GLY A 20 2.23 0.12 -4.90
CA GLY A 20 0.89 -0.16 -4.35
C GLY A 20 0.42 -1.61 -4.55
N ASP A 21 0.73 -2.22 -5.69
CA ASP A 21 0.36 -3.61 -6.00
C ASP A 21 1.18 -4.62 -5.18
N GLU A 22 2.48 -4.34 -5.01
CA GLU A 22 3.36 -5.19 -4.20
C GLU A 22 3.02 -5.10 -2.71
N LEU A 23 2.68 -3.90 -2.23
CA LEU A 23 2.27 -3.67 -0.85
C LEU A 23 0.97 -4.42 -0.52
N GLU A 24 0.00 -4.40 -1.45
CA GLU A 24 -1.28 -5.08 -1.29
C GLU A 24 -1.10 -6.60 -1.19
N ALA A 25 -0.38 -7.19 -2.14
CA ALA A 25 -0.07 -8.61 -2.12
C ALA A 25 0.72 -9.00 -0.86
N PHE A 26 1.56 -8.11 -0.33
CA PHE A 26 2.39 -8.35 0.86
C PHE A 26 1.55 -8.39 2.13
N LEU A 27 0.63 -7.45 2.28
CA LEU A 27 -0.28 -7.39 3.42
C LEU A 27 -1.26 -8.57 3.41
N GLU A 28 -1.81 -8.93 2.25
CA GLU A 28 -2.69 -10.10 2.12
C GLU A 28 -1.98 -11.40 2.53
N HIS A 29 -0.70 -11.54 2.18
CA HIS A 29 0.09 -12.70 2.59
C HIS A 29 0.38 -12.72 4.09
N LEU A 30 0.67 -11.57 4.70
CA LEU A 30 0.89 -11.45 6.15
C LEU A 30 -0.36 -11.79 6.98
N GLU A 31 -1.57 -11.50 6.48
CA GLU A 31 -2.81 -11.89 7.16
C GLU A 31 -3.01 -13.41 7.21
N HIS A 32 -2.56 -14.12 6.17
CA HIS A 32 -2.79 -15.55 6.03
C HIS A 32 -1.59 -16.42 6.44
N CYS A 33 -0.41 -15.82 6.66
CA CYS A 33 0.81 -16.54 7.01
C CYS A 33 1.45 -16.04 8.31
N ARG A 34 1.24 -16.79 9.39
CA ARG A 34 1.84 -16.52 10.71
C ARG A 34 3.37 -16.51 10.70
N ASN A 35 4.00 -17.39 9.91
CA ASN A 35 5.47 -17.49 9.87
C ASN A 35 6.11 -16.19 9.34
N CYS A 36 5.55 -15.65 8.25
CA CYS A 36 6.01 -14.39 7.67
C CYS A 36 5.73 -13.18 8.60
N GLN A 37 4.65 -13.26 9.39
CA GLN A 37 4.35 -12.25 10.41
C GLN A 37 5.40 -12.25 11.54
N GLU A 38 5.76 -13.42 12.05
CA GLU A 38 6.79 -13.58 13.09
C GLU A 38 8.16 -13.13 12.59
N GLU A 39 8.55 -13.48 11.34
CA GLU A 39 9.79 -12.98 10.75
C GLU A 39 9.81 -11.46 10.58
N LEU A 40 8.71 -10.86 10.12
CA LEU A 40 8.61 -9.41 9.99
C LEU A 40 8.77 -8.72 11.34
N GLU A 41 8.19 -9.28 12.40
CA GLU A 41 8.32 -8.79 13.77
C GLU A 41 9.78 -8.84 14.25
N ILE A 42 10.47 -9.96 14.01
CA ILE A 42 11.90 -10.11 14.35
C ILE A 42 12.75 -9.09 13.58
N TYR A 43 12.57 -8.96 12.27
CA TYR A 43 13.31 -8.01 11.44
C TYR A 43 13.11 -6.56 11.89
N PHE A 44 11.87 -6.19 12.23
CA PHE A 44 11.56 -4.85 12.71
C PHE A 44 12.16 -4.59 14.10
N MET A 45 12.13 -5.58 14.98
CA MET A 45 12.75 -5.48 16.31
C MET A 45 14.26 -5.29 16.21
N VAL A 46 14.92 -5.98 15.27
CA VAL A 46 16.36 -5.81 15.01
C VAL A 46 16.66 -4.43 14.40
N ASP A 47 15.91 -3.98 13.38
CA ASP A 47 16.14 -2.66 12.75
C ASP A 47 15.91 -1.51 13.73
N VAL A 48 14.84 -1.57 14.53
CA VAL A 48 14.56 -0.58 15.57
C VAL A 48 15.54 -0.68 16.72
N GLY A 49 15.94 -1.89 17.14
CA GLY A 49 16.94 -2.13 18.18
C GLY A 49 18.31 -1.55 17.80
N LEU A 50 18.75 -1.74 16.56
CA LEU A 50 19.98 -1.16 16.04
C LEU A 50 19.91 0.38 15.98
N LYS A 51 18.79 0.95 15.51
CA LYS A 51 18.59 2.40 15.53
C LYS A 51 18.58 2.97 16.94
N GLN A 52 17.98 2.28 17.91
CA GLN A 52 17.93 2.72 19.31
C GLN A 52 19.29 2.69 20.00
N LEU A 53 20.14 1.71 19.69
CA LEU A 53 21.53 1.68 20.17
C LEU A 53 22.32 2.90 19.66
N ASP A 54 22.01 3.37 18.46
CA ASP A 54 22.64 4.54 17.83
C ASP A 54 22.07 5.88 18.38
N THR A 55 20.83 5.89 18.87
CA THR A 55 20.16 7.10 19.42
C THR A 55 20.13 7.20 20.95
N GLY A 56 20.55 6.17 21.68
CA GLY A 56 20.77 6.23 23.13
C GLY A 56 19.52 6.46 24.00
N SER A 57 18.31 6.16 23.52
CA SER A 57 17.07 6.37 24.29
C SER A 57 16.64 5.09 25.01
N GLY A 58 16.70 5.13 26.35
CA GLY A 58 16.22 4.05 27.21
C GLY A 58 14.70 3.83 27.11
N THR A 59 14.33 2.55 27.06
CA THR A 59 12.99 2.01 27.31
C THR A 59 11.84 2.69 26.55
N PHE A 60 11.53 2.17 25.36
CA PHE A 60 10.25 2.49 24.73
C PHE A 60 9.67 1.24 24.07
N ASP A 61 8.39 0.96 24.34
CA ASP A 61 7.61 -0.18 23.87
C ASP A 61 7.74 -0.42 22.36
N ILE A 62 8.76 -1.19 21.97
CA ILE A 62 9.08 -1.52 20.58
C ILE A 62 7.88 -2.22 19.95
N MET A 63 7.21 -3.06 20.74
CA MET A 63 6.06 -3.83 20.30
C MET A 63 4.81 -2.96 20.10
N GLY A 64 4.56 -2.01 21.01
CA GLY A 64 3.48 -1.03 20.85
C GLY A 64 3.69 -0.09 19.66
N ALA A 65 4.93 0.33 19.42
CA ALA A 65 5.28 1.15 18.27
C ALA A 65 5.14 0.39 16.94
N LEU A 66 5.52 -0.89 16.89
CA LEU A 66 5.32 -1.76 15.72
C LEU A 66 3.85 -1.96 15.42
N GLN A 67 3.04 -2.31 16.42
CA GLN A 67 1.61 -2.50 16.25
C GLN A 67 0.93 -1.21 15.77
N LYS A 68 1.35 -0.05 16.31
CA LYS A 68 0.86 1.25 15.86
C LYS A 68 1.28 1.57 14.43
N ARG A 69 2.53 1.28 14.03
CA ARG A 69 2.99 1.47 12.65
C ARG A 69 2.25 0.53 11.68
N ILE A 70 2.03 -0.74 12.05
CA ILE A 70 1.24 -1.68 11.25
C ILE A 70 -0.19 -1.14 11.11
N ALA A 71 -0.84 -0.72 12.20
CA ALA A 71 -2.19 -0.15 12.17
C ALA A 71 -2.26 1.14 11.33
N GLU A 72 -1.26 2.01 11.42
CA GLU A 72 -1.14 3.22 10.59
C GLU A 72 -0.90 2.86 9.11
N SER A 73 -0.06 1.87 8.82
CA SER A 73 0.17 1.35 7.47
C SER A 73 -1.11 0.76 6.87
N TYR A 74 -1.89 -0.03 7.61
CA TYR A 74 -3.23 -0.48 7.19
C TYR A 74 -4.18 0.70 6.91
N ALA A 75 -4.12 1.78 7.70
CA ALA A 75 -4.90 2.99 7.45
C ALA A 75 -4.40 3.80 6.24
N ARG A 76 -3.09 3.78 5.96
CA ARG A 76 -2.47 4.35 4.76
C ARG A 76 -2.87 3.58 3.51
N VAL A 77 -2.88 2.25 3.59
CA VAL A 77 -3.31 1.33 2.52
C VAL A 77 -4.79 1.56 2.20
N ARG A 78 -5.66 1.74 3.19
CA ARG A 78 -7.07 2.15 2.96
C ARG A 78 -7.22 3.51 2.29
N ARG A 79 -6.31 4.46 2.55
CA ARG A 79 -6.28 5.76 1.84
C ARG A 79 -5.79 5.58 0.40
N MET A 80 -4.73 4.83 0.19
CA MET A 80 -4.20 4.50 -1.13
C MET A 80 -5.23 3.75 -1.99
N TRP A 81 -6.00 2.83 -1.40
CA TRP A 81 -7.15 2.16 -2.03
C TRP A 81 -8.21 3.16 -2.55
N ARG A 82 -8.53 4.21 -1.77
CA ARG A 82 -9.46 5.27 -2.20
C ARG A 82 -8.89 6.15 -3.32
N PHE A 83 -7.60 6.50 -3.23
CA PHE A 83 -6.95 7.33 -4.25
C PHE A 83 -6.74 6.58 -5.57
N ARG A 84 -6.46 5.27 -5.54
CA ARG A 84 -6.28 4.48 -6.76
C ARG A 84 -7.60 4.19 -7.49
N LYS A 85 -8.71 3.98 -6.75
CA LYS A 85 -10.06 3.92 -7.35
C LYS A 85 -10.48 5.24 -8.00
N MET A 86 -10.03 6.38 -7.47
CA MET A 86 -10.32 7.71 -8.04
C MET A 86 -9.71 7.89 -9.43
N GLU A 87 -8.49 7.41 -9.68
CA GLU A 87 -7.85 7.58 -10.99
C GLU A 87 -8.59 6.81 -12.10
N TYR A 88 -8.97 5.56 -11.84
CA TYR A 88 -9.80 4.79 -12.77
C TYR A 88 -11.20 5.37 -12.96
N ALA A 89 -11.82 5.88 -11.89
CA ALA A 89 -13.13 6.52 -11.96
C ALA A 89 -13.10 7.82 -12.78
N VAL A 90 -12.08 8.66 -12.59
CA VAL A 90 -11.88 9.90 -13.34
C VAL A 90 -11.58 9.62 -14.81
N ASN A 91 -10.73 8.65 -15.11
CA ASN A 91 -10.42 8.28 -16.49
C ASN A 91 -11.65 7.74 -17.23
N THR A 92 -12.40 6.82 -16.62
CA THR A 92 -13.62 6.27 -17.22
C THR A 92 -14.70 7.35 -17.41
N LEU A 93 -14.91 8.23 -16.43
CA LEU A 93 -15.80 9.38 -16.56
C LEU A 93 -15.39 10.32 -17.70
N GLY A 94 -14.08 10.60 -17.83
CA GLY A 94 -13.54 11.44 -18.89
C GLY A 94 -13.79 10.87 -20.28
N VAL A 95 -13.49 9.58 -20.48
CA VAL A 95 -13.75 8.88 -21.75
C VAL A 95 -15.23 8.87 -22.08
N MET A 96 -16.11 8.59 -21.11
CA MET A 96 -17.55 8.61 -21.31
C MET A 96 -18.08 10.00 -21.67
N ALA A 97 -17.56 11.07 -21.07
CA ALA A 97 -17.94 12.44 -21.40
C ALA A 97 -17.56 12.81 -22.84
N VAL A 98 -16.35 12.44 -23.27
CA VAL A 98 -15.89 12.66 -24.65
C VAL A 98 -16.72 11.86 -25.66
N LEU A 99 -17.07 10.61 -25.34
CA LEU A 99 -17.93 9.81 -26.21
C LEU A 99 -19.31 10.44 -26.40
N VAL A 100 -19.92 10.93 -25.32
CA VAL A 100 -21.24 11.60 -25.39
C VAL A 100 -21.18 12.88 -26.22
N THR A 101 -20.14 13.71 -26.05
CA THR A 101 -20.00 14.95 -26.84
C THR A 101 -19.82 14.66 -28.32
N VAL A 102 -19.00 13.67 -28.68
CA VAL A 102 -18.83 13.24 -30.08
C VAL A 102 -20.14 12.68 -30.64
N MET A 103 -20.86 11.85 -29.87
CA MET A 103 -22.16 11.32 -30.30
C MET A 103 -23.19 12.43 -30.59
N LEU A 104 -23.22 13.48 -29.75
CA LEU A 104 -24.09 14.64 -29.94
C LEU A 104 -23.69 15.45 -31.19
N GLN A 105 -22.39 15.67 -31.41
CA GLN A 105 -21.91 16.36 -32.61
C GLN A 105 -22.27 15.60 -33.90
N VAL A 106 -22.11 14.27 -33.90
CA VAL A 106 -22.49 13.41 -35.02
C VAL A 106 -24.00 13.45 -35.24
N ARG A 107 -24.83 13.40 -34.19
CA ARG A 107 -26.30 13.54 -34.29
C ARG A 107 -26.70 14.87 -34.94
N ILE A 108 -26.05 15.97 -34.57
CA ILE A 108 -26.34 17.31 -35.13
C ILE A 108 -25.92 17.38 -36.60
N TRP A 109 -24.76 16.81 -36.96
CA TRP A 109 -24.30 16.77 -38.36
C TRP A 109 -25.14 15.85 -39.25
N LEU A 110 -25.70 14.78 -38.68
CA LEU A 110 -26.50 13.79 -39.41
C LEU A 110 -28.01 14.11 -39.42
N ALA A 111 -28.43 15.18 -38.73
CA ALA A 111 -29.78 15.73 -38.76
C ALA A 111 -29.78 16.98 -39.67
N PRO A 112 -29.88 16.82 -41.00
CA PRO A 112 -30.12 17.93 -41.93
C PRO A 112 -31.53 18.51 -41.77
#